data_AF-A0A165KCP3-F1
#
_entry.id   AF-A0A165KCP3-F1
#
_cell.length_a   1.000
_cell.length_b   1.000
_cell.length_c   1.000
_cell.angle_alpha   90.00
_cell.angle_beta   90.00
_cell.angle_gamma   90.00
#
_symmetry.space_group_name_H-M   'P 1'
#
loop_
_entity.id
_entity.type
_entity.pdbx_description
1 polymer ?
#
loop_
_entity_poly.entity_id
_entity_poly.type
_entity_poly.pdbx_seq_one_letter_code
_entity_poly.pdbx_strand_id
1 'polypeptide(L)' 'MRQRILPQTALISLLIAAALSSGCSSVQPWLKPYERARLADPVMNPAANPAADNYMHHVHQAREAMRGAEGSAGGGCGCN' A
#
# COMPACT_ATOMS: atom_id res chain seq x y z
N MET A 1 -12.14 13.08 -42.92
CA MET A 1 -12.39 12.81 -41.48
C MET A 1 -11.36 11.89 -40.83
N ARG A 2 -10.97 10.77 -41.46
CA ARG A 2 -10.02 9.78 -40.92
C ARG A 2 -8.62 10.33 -40.55
N GLN A 3 -8.16 11.41 -41.20
CA GLN A 3 -6.84 12.02 -40.93
C GLN A 3 -6.75 12.90 -39.68
N ARG A 4 -7.88 13.36 -39.11
CA ARG A 4 -7.90 14.11 -37.83
C ARG A 4 -7.98 13.18 -36.60
N ILE A 5 -8.47 11.96 -36.80
CA ILE A 5 -8.67 10.95 -35.75
C ILE A 5 -7.32 10.33 -35.33
N LEU A 6 -6.44 10.03 -36.28
CA LEU A 6 -5.07 9.51 -36.05
C LEU A 6 -4.20 10.37 -35.10
N PRO A 7 -4.07 11.71 -35.30
CA PRO A 7 -3.28 12.55 -34.39
C PRO A 7 -3.95 12.74 -33.02
N GLN A 8 -5.29 12.76 -32.95
CA GLN A 8 -6.01 12.83 -31.67
C GLN A 8 -5.82 11.56 -30.85
N THR A 9 -5.88 10.37 -31.46
CA THR A 9 -5.62 9.10 -30.75
C THR A 9 -4.19 8.99 -30.25
N ALA A 10 -3.21 9.53 -31.00
CA ALA A 10 -1.80 9.55 -30.59
C ALA A 10 -1.52 10.51 -29.43
N LEU A 11 -2.21 11.67 -29.38
CA LEU A 11 -2.12 12.59 -28.25
C LEU A 11 -2.74 11.99 -26.98
N ILE A 12 -3.89 11.32 -27.12
CA ILE A 12 -4.55 10.66 -25.98
C ILE A 12 -3.68 9.52 -25.43
N SER A 13 -3.08 8.68 -26.30
CA SER A 13 -2.21 7.60 -25.83
C SER A 13 -0.94 8.12 -25.15
N LEU A 14 -0.36 9.23 -25.63
CA LEU A 14 0.81 9.87 -25.01
C LEU A 14 0.46 10.45 -23.63
N LEU A 15 -0.70 11.07 -23.48
CA LEU A 15 -1.17 11.61 -22.19
C LEU A 15 -1.41 10.50 -21.16
N ILE A 16 -2.00 9.39 -21.59
CA ILE A 16 -2.21 8.22 -20.72
C ILE A 16 -0.85 7.65 -20.29
N ALA A 17 0.09 7.46 -21.21
CA ALA A 17 1.43 6.97 -20.89
C ALA A 17 2.18 7.87 -19.90
N ALA A 18 2.04 9.20 -20.02
CA ALA A 18 2.62 10.16 -19.07
C ALA A 18 1.95 10.14 -17.69
N ALA A 19 0.65 9.87 -17.61
CA ALA A 19 -0.06 9.75 -16.34
C ALA A 19 0.31 8.47 -15.58
N LEU A 20 0.58 7.36 -16.28
CA LEU A 20 1.02 6.12 -15.63
C LEU A 20 2.48 6.17 -15.14
N SER A 21 3.32 7.05 -15.68
CA SER A 21 4.73 7.16 -15.29
C SER A 21 4.98 8.09 -14.09
N SER A 22 3.96 8.78 -13.57
CA SER A 22 4.09 9.69 -12.41
C SER A 22 4.35 8.99 -11.08
N GLY A 23 4.34 7.64 -11.05
CA GLY A 23 4.70 6.85 -9.86
C GLY A 23 6.20 6.76 -9.59
N CYS A 24 7.05 7.07 -10.57
CA CYS A 24 8.51 7.06 -10.41
C CYS A 24 9.03 8.45 -9.97
N SER A 25 8.41 8.99 -8.93
CA SER A 25 8.89 10.18 -8.25
C SER A 25 9.74 9.73 -7.06
N SER A 26 11.03 10.06 -7.07
CA SER A 26 11.93 9.88 -5.93
C SER A 26 11.52 10.85 -4.82
N VAL A 27 10.45 10.52 -4.08
CA VAL A 27 10.08 11.22 -2.86
C VAL A 27 11.05 10.78 -1.77
N GLN A 28 12.19 11.48 -1.69
CA GLN A 28 13.06 11.47 -0.50
C GLN A 28 12.19 11.73 0.75
N PRO A 29 12.52 11.09 1.87
CA PRO A 29 11.57 10.37 2.73
C PRO A 29 10.33 11.20 3.09
N TRP A 30 9.16 10.66 2.74
CA TRP A 30 7.83 11.24 2.92
C TRP A 30 7.44 11.58 4.37
N LEU A 31 8.17 11.04 5.36
CA LEU A 31 7.98 11.35 6.78
C LEU A 31 9.33 11.61 7.45
N LYS A 32 9.39 12.65 8.27
CA LYS A 32 10.55 12.87 9.15
C LYS A 32 10.57 11.76 10.21
N PRO A 33 11.75 11.26 10.65
CA PRO A 33 11.83 10.11 11.57
C PRO A 33 10.97 10.25 12.83
N TYR A 34 10.85 11.48 13.35
CA TYR A 34 10.05 11.78 14.54
C TYR A 34 8.53 11.90 14.28
N GLU A 35 8.09 12.06 13.02
CA GLU A 35 6.68 12.06 12.65
C GLU A 35 6.12 10.63 12.56
N ARG A 36 6.99 9.61 12.47
CA ARG A 36 6.57 8.18 12.48
C ARG A 36 5.88 7.78 13.78
N ALA A 37 6.21 8.42 14.90
CA ALA A 37 5.57 8.14 16.18
C ALA A 37 4.05 8.40 16.15
N ARG A 38 3.57 9.37 15.35
CA ARG A 38 2.13 9.61 15.16
C ARG A 38 1.43 8.50 14.37
N LEU A 39 2.18 7.74 13.57
CA LEU A 39 1.64 6.62 12.80
C LEU A 39 1.61 5.31 13.61
N ALA A 40 2.35 5.27 14.72
CA ALA A 40 2.40 4.16 15.66
C ALA A 40 1.65 4.49 16.97
N ASP A 41 0.53 5.22 16.89
CA ASP A 41 -0.32 5.48 18.05
C ASP A 41 -0.77 4.13 18.67
N PRO A 42 -0.62 3.92 20.00
CA PRO A 42 -1.06 2.70 20.67
C PRO A 42 -2.51 2.31 20.39
N VAL A 43 -3.40 3.28 20.10
CA VAL A 43 -4.80 3.00 19.74
C VAL A 43 -4.94 2.28 18.40
N MET A 44 -3.96 2.45 17.50
CA MET A 44 -3.91 1.82 16.18
C MET A 44 -3.12 0.50 16.19
N ASN A 45 -2.71 0.00 17.37
CA ASN A 45 -2.03 -1.28 17.49
C ASN A 45 -3.04 -2.44 17.29
N PRO A 46 -2.99 -3.18 16.17
CA PRO A 46 -3.84 -4.35 15.95
C PRO A 46 -3.53 -5.46 16.96
N ALA A 47 -2.31 -5.50 17.50
CA ALA A 47 -1.84 -6.48 18.47
C ALA A 47 -1.86 -6.00 19.91
N ALA A 48 -2.93 -5.30 20.30
CA ALA A 48 -3.14 -4.89 21.68
C ALA A 48 -3.44 -6.08 22.62
N ASN A 49 -4.02 -7.17 22.10
CA ASN A 49 -4.32 -8.37 22.88
C ASN A 49 -3.78 -9.65 22.20
N PRO A 50 -2.63 -10.17 22.65
CA PRO A 50 -1.95 -11.28 21.97
C PRO A 50 -2.75 -12.58 21.96
N ALA A 51 -3.63 -12.81 22.94
CA ALA A 51 -4.46 -14.01 22.98
C ALA A 51 -5.56 -13.98 21.91
N ALA A 52 -6.20 -12.82 21.73
CA ALA A 52 -7.23 -12.63 20.71
C ALA A 52 -6.62 -12.66 19.29
N ASP A 53 -5.45 -12.06 19.13
CA ASP A 53 -4.71 -12.03 17.86
C ASP A 53 -4.33 -13.42 17.37
N ASN A 54 -3.76 -14.26 18.24
CA ASN A 54 -3.40 -15.64 17.89
C ASN A 54 -4.62 -16.46 17.46
N TYR A 55 -5.78 -16.22 18.08
CA TYR A 55 -7.03 -16.86 17.68
C TYR A 55 -7.48 -16.40 16.28
N MET A 56 -7.49 -15.09 16.03
CA MET A 56 -7.88 -14.54 14.73
C MET A 56 -6.91 -14.95 13.62
N HIS A 57 -5.61 -15.01 13.93
CA HIS A 57 -4.58 -15.52 13.04
C HIS A 57 -4.88 -16.94 12.55
N HIS A 58 -5.21 -17.85 13.47
CA HIS A 58 -5.63 -19.21 13.12
C HIS A 58 -6.89 -19.23 12.24
N VAL A 59 -7.87 -18.35 12.52
CA VAL A 59 -9.10 -18.23 11.70
C VAL A 59 -8.76 -17.77 10.28
N HIS A 60 -7.91 -16.76 10.12
CA HIS A 60 -7.48 -16.26 8.80
C HIS A 60 -6.67 -17.31 8.03
N GLN A 61 -5.77 -18.03 8.69
CA GLN A 61 -5.03 -19.14 8.08
C GLN A 61 -5.97 -20.24 7.55
N ALA A 62 -7.03 -20.55 8.29
CA ALA A 62 -7.99 -21.58 7.91
C ALA A 62 -8.93 -21.14 6.78
N ARG A 63 -9.36 -19.86 6.77
CA ARG A 63 -10.36 -19.36 5.82
C ARG A 63 -9.75 -18.81 4.53
N GLU A 64 -8.60 -18.15 4.63
CA GLU A 64 -7.99 -17.45 3.51
C GLU A 64 -6.85 -18.26 2.86
N ALA A 65 -6.51 -19.44 3.39
CA ALA A 65 -5.40 -20.27 2.94
C ALA A 65 -4.03 -19.54 2.91
N MET A 66 -3.87 -18.47 3.69
CA MET A 66 -2.67 -17.61 3.73
C MET A 66 -1.79 -17.93 4.95
N ARG A 67 -1.31 -19.17 5.08
CA ARG A 67 -0.35 -19.55 6.12
C ARG A 67 1.02 -18.93 5.84
N GLY A 68 1.57 -18.20 6.81
CA GLY A 68 2.91 -17.59 6.73
C GLY A 68 2.95 -16.21 6.08
N ALA A 69 1.81 -15.63 5.73
CA ALA A 69 1.70 -14.29 5.11
C ALA A 69 1.35 -13.19 6.12
N GLU A 70 1.45 -13.44 7.42
CA GLU A 70 0.75 -12.64 8.43
C GLU A 70 1.50 -11.37 8.89
N GLY A 71 2.29 -10.81 7.98
CA GLY A 71 3.05 -9.58 8.19
C GLY A 71 4.27 -9.76 9.09
N SER A 72 5.17 -8.77 9.08
CA SER A 72 6.24 -8.68 10.07
C SER A 72 5.65 -8.35 11.44
N ALA A 73 6.23 -8.90 12.51
CA ALA A 73 5.78 -8.66 13.88
C ALA A 73 5.65 -7.16 14.21
N GLY A 74 4.42 -6.65 14.25
CA GLY A 74 4.12 -5.26 14.63
C GLY A 74 2.95 -4.64 13.85
N GLY A 75 2.14 -3.85 14.56
CA GLY A 75 1.16 -2.96 13.95
C GLY A 75 1.77 -1.69 13.37
N GLY A 76 1.20 -1.18 12.28
CA GLY A 76 1.60 0.06 11.62
C GLY A 76 1.66 -0.08 10.10
N CYS A 77 2.07 0.95 9.38
CA CYS A 77 2.09 1.02 7.90
C CYS A 77 3.09 0.07 7.21
N GLY A 78 3.55 -1.00 7.89
CA GLY A 78 4.35 -2.07 7.28
C GLY A 78 5.76 -1.67 6.83
N CYS A 79 6.30 -0.54 7.28
CA CYS A 79 7.70 -0.21 7.03
C CYS A 79 8.57 -0.74 8.18
N ASN A 80 9.07 -1.96 8.01
CA ASN A 80 10.35 -2.34 8.63
C ASN A 80 11.48 -1.67 7.84
#